data_AF-A0A0L1MFZ3-F1
#
_entry.id   AF-A0A0L1MFZ3-F1
#
_cell.length_a   1.000
_cell.length_b   1.000
_cell.length_c   1.000
_cell.angle_alpha   90.00
_cell.angle_beta   90.00
_cell.angle_gamma   90.00
#
_symmetry.space_group_name_H-M   'P 1'
#
loop_
_entity.id
_entity.type
_entity.pdbx_description
1 polymer ?
#
loop_
_entity_poly.entity_id
_entity_poly.type
_entity_poly.pdbx_seq_one_letter_code
_entity_poly.pdbx_strand_id
1 'polypeptide(L)'
;MLQLIFRRFTKTLLWFAGGSVLLVLLFRVVPPPGTALMVERKVESWFDGEPIDLQRTWKPWDEISDDLKVAVIAGEDQKFPEHWGFDIGAIQAAFAHNERGGSIRGASTLSQQVSKNLFLWSGRSWLRKGLEVWFTGLIEVFWPKQRILEVYLNSVEWDEGVFGAEAAARHHFGLGARSISRQQASLLAAVLPNPRVWSASHPTSYVARRAGWIRQQMSQLGGDSYLLGLNDSRRAPWAE
;
A
#
# COMPACT_ATOMS: atom_id res chain seq x y z
N MET A 1 38.98 -19.03 -11.74
CA MET A 1 37.53 -19.16 -12.06
C MET A 1 36.64 -18.59 -10.95
N LEU A 2 36.80 -19.01 -9.69
CA LEU A 2 35.98 -18.54 -8.56
C LEU A 2 35.99 -17.01 -8.35
N GLN A 3 37.17 -16.38 -8.42
CA GLN A 3 37.32 -14.92 -8.29
C GLN A 3 36.63 -14.12 -9.41
N LEU A 4 36.58 -14.66 -10.63
CA LEU A 4 35.89 -14.04 -11.76
C LEU A 4 34.36 -14.13 -11.60
N ILE A 5 33.86 -15.27 -11.13
CA ILE A 5 32.44 -15.47 -10.81
C ILE A 5 32.02 -14.53 -9.67
N PHE A 6 32.82 -14.47 -8.59
CA PHE A 6 32.59 -13.57 -7.46
C PHE A 6 32.59 -12.10 -7.89
N ARG A 7 33.53 -11.68 -8.74
CA ARG A 7 33.60 -10.31 -9.27
C ARG A 7 32.40 -9.97 -10.18
N ARG A 8 31.89 -10.94 -10.94
CA ARG A 8 30.67 -10.73 -11.76
C ARG A 8 29.44 -10.64 -10.88
N PHE A 9 29.28 -11.54 -9.92
CA PHE A 9 28.17 -11.54 -8.98
C PHE A 9 28.09 -10.25 -8.16
N THR A 10 29.22 -9.80 -7.60
CA THR A 10 29.29 -8.53 -6.85
C THR A 10 28.97 -7.33 -7.73
N LYS A 11 29.47 -7.27 -8.98
CA LYS A 11 29.07 -6.23 -9.93
C LYS A 11 27.58 -6.24 -10.21
N THR A 12 26.98 -7.41 -10.44
CA THR A 12 25.52 -7.52 -10.66
C THR A 12 24.74 -7.02 -9.45
N LEU A 13 25.17 -7.38 -8.23
CA LEU A 13 24.53 -6.93 -6.99
C LEU A 13 24.64 -5.40 -6.82
N LEU A 14 25.80 -4.82 -7.14
CA LEU A 14 25.99 -3.36 -7.09
C LEU A 14 25.15 -2.64 -8.14
N TRP A 15 25.05 -3.17 -9.37
CA TRP A 15 24.16 -2.63 -10.40
C TRP A 15 22.70 -2.73 -9.99
N PHE A 16 22.28 -3.85 -9.40
CA PHE A 16 20.94 -4.01 -8.86
C PHE A 16 20.66 -2.99 -7.74
N ALA A 17 21.56 -2.86 -6.77
CA ALA A 17 21.43 -1.92 -5.67
C ALA A 17 21.36 -0.47 -6.18
N GLY A 18 22.31 -0.05 -7.02
CA GLY A 18 22.33 1.29 -7.61
C GLY A 18 21.10 1.58 -8.48
N GLY A 19 20.70 0.62 -9.32
CA GLY A 19 19.50 0.72 -10.14
C GLY A 19 18.21 0.83 -9.29
N SER A 20 18.11 0.05 -8.22
CA SER A 20 16.96 0.11 -7.30
C SER A 20 16.86 1.46 -6.57
N VAL A 21 18.00 2.02 -6.13
CA VAL A 21 18.05 3.36 -5.52
C VAL A 21 17.63 4.43 -6.53
N LEU A 22 18.18 4.40 -7.74
CA LEU A 22 17.82 5.35 -8.80
C LEU A 22 16.33 5.28 -9.15
N LEU A 23 15.77 4.06 -9.24
CA LEU A 23 14.35 3.86 -9.49
C LEU A 23 13.48 4.42 -8.36
N VAL A 24 13.84 4.17 -7.11
CA VAL A 24 13.11 4.71 -5.94
C VAL A 24 13.21 6.23 -5.90
N LEU A 25 14.38 6.82 -6.18
CA LEU A 25 14.55 8.27 -6.26
C LEU A 25 13.73 8.89 -7.40
N LEU A 26 13.63 8.22 -8.54
CA LEU A 26 12.77 8.64 -9.64
C LEU A 26 11.30 8.66 -9.21
N PHE A 27 10.80 7.58 -8.62
CA PHE A 27 9.41 7.46 -8.18
C PHE A 27 9.06 8.28 -6.93
N ARG A 28 10.06 8.83 -6.24
CA ARG A 28 9.87 9.86 -5.21
C ARG A 28 9.16 11.08 -5.78
N VAL A 29 9.47 11.47 -7.02
CA VAL A 29 9.01 12.71 -7.64
C VAL A 29 8.12 12.48 -8.87
N VAL A 30 8.34 11.39 -9.60
CA VAL A 30 7.53 11.02 -10.78
C VAL A 30 6.48 9.98 -10.38
N PRO A 31 5.19 10.19 -10.73
CA PRO A 31 4.16 9.15 -10.61
C PRO A 31 4.58 7.85 -11.31
N PRO A 32 4.52 6.68 -10.65
CA PRO A 32 4.76 5.43 -11.33
C PRO A 32 3.73 5.22 -12.45
N PRO A 33 4.16 4.92 -13.69
CA PRO A 33 3.27 4.78 -14.84
C PRO A 33 2.34 3.56 -14.70
N GLY A 34 2.78 2.54 -13.97
CA GLY A 34 2.01 1.36 -13.60
C GLY A 34 2.68 0.63 -12.45
N THR A 35 2.13 -0.51 -12.05
CA THR A 35 2.67 -1.32 -10.96
C THR A 35 2.84 -2.77 -11.39
N ALA A 36 3.73 -3.50 -10.72
CA ALA A 36 3.88 -4.92 -10.96
C ALA A 36 2.56 -5.69 -10.72
N LEU A 37 1.75 -5.26 -9.75
CA LEU A 37 0.40 -5.80 -9.52
C LEU A 37 -0.54 -5.61 -10.72
N MET A 38 -0.54 -4.43 -11.36
CA MET A 38 -1.36 -4.20 -12.56
C MET A 38 -0.94 -5.10 -13.72
N VAL A 39 0.37 -5.27 -13.92
CA VAL A 39 0.92 -6.16 -14.96
C VAL A 39 0.49 -7.60 -14.68
N GLU A 40 0.62 -8.04 -13.44
CA GLU A 40 0.20 -9.36 -13.00
C GLU A 40 -1.29 -9.60 -13.26
N ARG A 41 -2.17 -8.67 -12.89
CA ARG A 41 -3.61 -8.78 -13.18
C ARG A 41 -3.90 -8.88 -14.67
N LYS A 42 -3.22 -8.09 -15.50
CA LYS A 42 -3.41 -8.18 -16.95
C LYS A 42 -3.00 -9.55 -17.48
N VAL A 43 -1.90 -10.10 -16.98
CA VAL A 43 -1.41 -11.42 -17.38
C VAL A 43 -2.35 -12.53 -16.90
N GLU A 44 -2.83 -12.49 -15.65
CA GLU A 44 -3.84 -13.40 -15.11
C GLU A 44 -5.09 -13.43 -16.02
N SER A 45 -5.60 -12.25 -16.39
CA SER A 45 -6.79 -12.12 -17.26
C SER A 45 -6.63 -12.76 -18.64
N TRP A 46 -5.40 -12.79 -19.18
CA TRP A 46 -5.13 -13.46 -20.46
C TRP A 46 -5.13 -14.97 -20.34
N PHE A 47 -4.68 -15.51 -19.21
CA PHE A 47 -4.67 -16.95 -18.95
C PHE A 47 -6.06 -17.48 -18.61
N ASP A 48 -6.85 -16.71 -17.86
CA ASP A 48 -8.19 -17.09 -17.45
C ASP A 48 -9.22 -16.93 -18.58
N GLY A 49 -8.86 -16.23 -19.68
CA GLY A 49 -9.72 -16.02 -20.84
C GLY A 49 -10.78 -14.92 -20.64
N GLU A 50 -10.76 -14.25 -19.49
CA GLU A 50 -11.67 -13.16 -19.12
C GLU A 50 -10.90 -11.83 -19.16
N PRO A 51 -10.91 -11.09 -20.28
CA PRO A 51 -10.11 -9.89 -20.43
C PRO A 51 -10.60 -8.80 -19.47
N ILE A 52 -9.74 -8.40 -18.53
CA ILE A 52 -10.03 -7.26 -17.65
C ILE A 52 -9.63 -5.94 -18.31
N ASP A 53 -10.48 -4.92 -18.14
CA ASP A 53 -10.10 -3.54 -18.42
C ASP A 53 -9.46 -2.92 -17.19
N LEU A 54 -8.23 -2.43 -17.35
CA LEU A 54 -7.47 -1.84 -16.24
C LEU A 54 -7.77 -0.35 -16.17
N GLN A 55 -8.53 0.04 -15.15
CA GLN A 55 -8.86 1.43 -14.89
C GLN A 55 -7.90 2.02 -13.87
N ARG A 56 -7.17 3.06 -14.25
CA ARG A 56 -6.34 3.84 -13.34
C ARG A 56 -6.23 5.28 -13.79
N THR A 57 -6.50 6.19 -12.87
CA THR A 57 -6.19 7.62 -13.04
C THR A 57 -5.39 8.08 -11.83
N TRP A 58 -4.16 8.55 -12.07
CA TRP A 58 -3.33 9.11 -11.02
C TRP A 58 -3.92 10.44 -10.54
N LYS A 59 -4.02 10.61 -9.22
CA LYS A 59 -4.34 11.89 -8.58
C LYS A 59 -3.23 12.31 -7.63
N PRO A 60 -2.76 13.57 -7.71
CA PRO A 60 -1.82 14.09 -6.75
C PRO A 60 -2.46 14.15 -5.35
N TRP A 61 -1.63 14.20 -4.31
CA TRP A 61 -2.04 14.20 -2.91
C TRP A 61 -3.24 15.12 -2.60
N ASP A 62 -3.22 16.35 -3.08
CA ASP A 62 -4.21 17.42 -2.89
C ASP A 62 -5.53 17.21 -3.65
N GLU A 63 -5.55 16.28 -4.61
CA GLU A 63 -6.76 15.86 -5.32
C GLU A 63 -7.41 14.59 -4.75
N ILE A 64 -6.87 14.06 -3.64
CA ILE A 64 -7.45 12.93 -2.91
C ILE A 64 -8.03 13.44 -1.60
N SER A 65 -9.25 13.02 -1.27
CA SER A 65 -9.94 13.38 -0.03
C SER A 65 -9.09 13.04 1.21
N ASP A 66 -8.97 13.99 2.13
CA ASP A 66 -8.28 13.79 3.40
C ASP A 66 -8.96 12.71 4.25
N ASP A 67 -10.29 12.61 4.17
CA ASP A 67 -11.03 11.52 4.79
C ASP A 67 -10.56 10.15 4.29
N LEU A 68 -10.26 9.99 3.00
CA LEU A 68 -9.76 8.72 2.47
C LEU A 68 -8.36 8.40 2.96
N LYS A 69 -7.48 9.40 3.00
CA LYS A 69 -6.12 9.24 3.52
C LYS A 69 -6.15 8.75 4.96
N VAL A 70 -6.95 9.41 5.81
CA VAL A 70 -7.08 9.05 7.23
C VAL A 70 -7.80 7.71 7.39
N ALA A 71 -8.82 7.40 6.58
CA ALA A 71 -9.53 6.12 6.62
C ALA A 71 -8.61 4.93 6.32
N VAL A 72 -7.75 5.06 5.30
CA VAL A 72 -6.79 4.02 4.93
C VAL A 72 -5.76 3.82 6.03
N ILE A 73 -5.18 4.88 6.58
CA ILE A 73 -4.26 4.77 7.73
C ILE A 73 -4.98 4.10 8.90
N ALA A 74 -6.18 4.55 9.25
CA ALA A 74 -6.94 4.03 10.38
C ALA A 74 -7.31 2.54 10.22
N GLY A 75 -7.55 2.08 8.99
CA GLY A 75 -7.99 0.72 8.67
C GLY A 75 -6.85 -0.27 8.41
N GLU A 76 -5.74 0.19 7.84
CA GLU A 76 -4.63 -0.66 7.42
C GLU A 76 -3.40 -0.56 8.32
N ASP A 77 -3.08 0.63 8.85
CA ASP A 77 -1.80 0.89 9.51
C ASP A 77 -1.84 2.14 10.41
N GLN A 78 -2.43 2.03 11.60
CA GLN A 78 -2.66 3.18 12.49
C GLN A 78 -1.37 3.86 13.00
N LYS A 79 -0.27 3.11 13.03
CA LYS A 79 1.06 3.58 13.47
C LYS A 79 1.96 3.96 12.29
N PHE A 80 1.38 4.10 11.10
CA PHE A 80 2.10 4.44 9.87
C PHE A 80 3.15 5.55 10.01
N PRO A 81 2.90 6.70 10.66
CA PRO A 81 3.90 7.76 10.78
C PRO A 81 5.00 7.46 11.82
N GLU A 82 4.79 6.50 12.73
CA GLU A 82 5.69 6.20 13.85
C GLU A 82 6.83 5.25 13.45
N HIS A 83 6.62 4.36 12.47
CA HIS A 83 7.59 3.31 12.12
C HIS A 83 8.32 3.54 10.79
N TRP A 84 9.39 2.79 10.55
CA TRP A 84 10.20 2.82 9.33
C TRP A 84 9.87 1.65 8.39
N GLY A 85 8.58 1.52 8.07
CA GLY A 85 8.04 0.45 7.21
C GLY A 85 7.76 -0.89 7.88
N PHE A 86 8.14 -1.09 9.14
CA PHE A 86 7.84 -2.32 9.87
C PHE A 86 7.31 -1.99 11.26
N ASP A 87 6.08 -2.40 11.55
CA ASP A 87 5.54 -2.38 12.90
C ASP A 87 5.88 -3.71 13.60
N ILE A 88 6.96 -3.69 14.38
CA ILE A 88 7.44 -4.85 15.13
C ILE A 88 6.38 -5.33 16.14
N GLY A 89 5.63 -4.40 16.75
CA GLY A 89 4.57 -4.74 17.68
C GLY A 89 3.43 -5.48 16.98
N ALA A 90 3.01 -5.00 15.80
CA ALA A 90 2.01 -5.69 14.99
C ALA A 90 2.48 -7.06 14.51
N ILE A 91 3.76 -7.20 14.12
CA ILE A 91 4.35 -8.47 13.72
C ILE A 91 4.34 -9.47 14.88
N GLN A 92 4.77 -9.07 16.07
CA GLN A 92 4.75 -9.92 17.26
C GLN A 92 3.32 -10.32 17.65
N ALA A 93 2.38 -9.37 17.62
CA ALA A 93 0.98 -9.64 17.91
C ALA A 93 0.35 -10.61 16.90
N ALA A 94 0.65 -10.46 15.61
CA ALA A 94 0.19 -11.38 14.58
C ALA A 94 0.79 -12.78 14.74
N PHE A 95 2.07 -12.88 15.09
CA PHE A 95 2.72 -14.16 15.38
C PHE A 95 2.06 -14.87 16.57
N ALA A 96 1.92 -14.18 17.71
CA ALA A 96 1.29 -14.72 18.91
C ALA A 96 -0.19 -15.09 18.69
N HIS A 97 -0.90 -14.40 17.79
CA HIS A 97 -2.25 -14.76 17.38
C HIS A 97 -2.26 -16.04 16.52
N ASN A 98 -1.36 -16.13 15.54
CA ASN A 98 -1.29 -17.25 14.61
C ASN A 98 -0.82 -18.54 15.28
N GLU A 99 0.02 -18.47 16.32
CA GLU A 99 0.40 -19.63 17.15
C GLU A 99 -0.78 -20.25 17.90
N ARG A 100 -1.80 -19.47 18.25
CA ARG A 100 -3.02 -19.96 18.92
C ARG A 100 -3.99 -20.67 17.97
N GLY A 101 -3.70 -20.68 16.67
CA GLY A 101 -4.55 -21.27 15.64
C GLY A 101 -5.76 -20.41 15.27
N GLY A 102 -6.47 -20.80 14.19
CA GLY A 102 -7.61 -20.08 13.65
C GLY A 102 -7.29 -19.24 12.42
N SER A 103 -7.94 -18.08 12.27
CA SER A 103 -7.73 -17.20 11.11
C SER A 103 -6.36 -16.53 11.16
N ILE A 104 -5.59 -16.64 10.08
CA ILE A 104 -4.27 -16.00 9.99
C ILE A 104 -4.45 -14.47 9.97
N ARG A 105 -3.78 -13.79 10.89
CA ARG A 105 -3.69 -12.33 10.93
C ARG A 105 -2.42 -11.87 10.21
N GLY A 106 -2.57 -10.89 9.31
CA GLY A 106 -1.46 -10.19 8.68
C GLY A 106 -0.92 -9.05 9.55
N ALA A 107 0.32 -8.65 9.29
CA ALA A 107 1.00 -7.53 9.94
C ALA A 107 1.78 -6.66 8.93
N SER A 108 1.33 -6.63 7.67
CA SER A 108 2.00 -5.83 6.63
C SER A 108 1.58 -4.38 6.72
N THR A 109 2.57 -3.49 6.86
CA THR A 109 2.38 -2.02 6.89
C THR A 109 2.03 -1.48 5.51
N LEU A 110 1.58 -0.23 5.43
CA LEU A 110 1.30 0.44 4.15
C LEU A 110 2.54 0.46 3.25
N SER A 111 3.73 0.69 3.83
CA SER A 111 5.00 0.71 3.09
C SER A 111 5.35 -0.66 2.51
N GLN A 112 5.13 -1.73 3.26
CA GLN A 112 5.31 -3.09 2.74
C GLN A 112 4.32 -3.39 1.61
N GLN A 113 3.08 -2.92 1.73
CA GLN A 113 2.08 -3.07 0.68
C GLN A 113 2.47 -2.29 -0.58
N VAL A 114 2.95 -1.04 -0.46
CA VAL A 114 3.49 -0.27 -1.59
C VAL A 114 4.65 -1.01 -2.24
N SER A 115 5.62 -1.47 -1.45
CA SER A 115 6.79 -2.20 -1.96
C SER A 115 6.37 -3.45 -2.74
N LYS A 116 5.43 -4.22 -2.20
CA LYS A 116 4.90 -5.43 -2.82
C LYS A 116 4.19 -5.10 -4.14
N ASN A 117 3.26 -4.15 -4.12
CA ASN A 117 2.40 -3.90 -5.28
C ASN A 117 3.17 -3.20 -6.41
N LEU A 118 4.07 -2.27 -6.07
CA LEU A 118 4.76 -1.44 -7.03
C LEU A 118 5.90 -2.19 -7.74
N PHE A 119 6.74 -2.89 -6.98
CA PHE A 119 8.00 -3.44 -7.50
C PHE A 119 8.01 -4.96 -7.69
N LEU A 120 7.07 -5.69 -7.08
CA LEU A 120 7.14 -7.15 -6.98
C LEU A 120 5.86 -7.81 -7.53
N TRP A 121 5.99 -9.09 -7.87
CA TRP A 121 4.87 -9.93 -8.31
C TRP A 121 4.26 -10.68 -7.12
N SER A 122 3.06 -11.24 -7.28
CA SER A 122 2.49 -12.14 -6.28
C SER A 122 3.24 -13.47 -6.25
N GLY A 123 3.37 -14.04 -5.06
CA GLY A 123 4.08 -15.31 -4.86
C GLY A 123 4.58 -15.47 -3.44
N ARG A 124 4.90 -16.70 -3.06
CA ARG A 124 5.46 -17.00 -1.73
C ARG A 124 6.86 -17.56 -1.90
N SER A 125 7.87 -16.69 -1.84
CA SER A 125 9.28 -17.09 -1.80
C SER A 125 10.09 -16.21 -0.86
N TRP A 126 11.10 -16.82 -0.21
CA TRP A 126 12.02 -16.10 0.68
C TRP A 126 12.81 -15.01 -0.05
N LEU A 127 13.18 -15.26 -1.31
CA LEU A 127 13.82 -14.26 -2.15
C LEU A 127 12.92 -13.04 -2.36
N ARG A 128 11.65 -13.25 -2.74
CA ARG A 128 10.67 -12.18 -2.91
C ARG A 128 10.48 -11.40 -1.61
N LYS A 129 10.41 -12.09 -0.47
CA LYS A 129 10.29 -11.43 0.83
C LYS A 129 11.54 -10.60 1.18
N GLY A 130 12.73 -11.07 0.82
CA GLY A 130 13.97 -10.29 0.95
C GLY A 130 13.96 -9.02 0.09
N LEU A 131 13.48 -9.12 -1.15
CA LEU A 131 13.29 -7.95 -2.02
C LEU A 131 12.24 -6.98 -1.48
N GLU A 132 11.15 -7.48 -0.90
CA GLU A 132 10.12 -6.67 -0.24
C GLU A 132 10.73 -5.86 0.92
N VAL A 133 11.60 -6.49 1.72
CA VAL A 133 12.31 -5.80 2.80
C VAL A 133 13.26 -4.74 2.25
N TRP A 134 14.03 -5.06 1.20
CA TRP A 134 14.94 -4.13 0.54
C TRP A 134 14.22 -2.89 0.03
N PHE A 135 13.17 -3.07 -0.78
CA PHE A 135 12.41 -1.94 -1.33
C PHE A 135 11.61 -1.18 -0.26
N THR A 136 11.05 -1.86 0.75
CA THR A 136 10.41 -1.18 1.89
C THR A 136 11.40 -0.26 2.61
N GLY A 137 12.63 -0.72 2.86
CA GLY A 137 13.68 0.11 3.44
C GLY A 137 14.04 1.30 2.56
N LEU A 138 14.20 1.10 1.26
CA LEU A 138 14.51 2.18 0.31
C LEU A 138 13.40 3.24 0.26
N ILE A 139 12.13 2.85 0.10
CA ILE A 139 11.04 3.83 0.06
C ILE A 139 10.92 4.57 1.38
N GLU A 140 11.13 3.90 2.51
CA GLU A 140 11.08 4.53 3.81
C GLU A 140 12.23 5.51 3.99
N VAL A 141 13.46 5.18 3.57
CA VAL A 141 14.59 6.10 3.66
C VAL A 141 14.42 7.31 2.73
N PHE A 142 13.97 7.08 1.51
CA PHE A 142 14.00 8.10 0.46
C PHE A 142 12.67 8.83 0.26
N TRP A 143 11.53 8.35 0.73
CA TRP A 143 10.23 9.01 0.51
C TRP A 143 9.66 9.58 1.81
N PRO A 144 9.04 10.78 1.77
CA PRO A 144 8.20 11.23 2.86
C PRO A 144 6.98 10.31 2.99
N LYS A 145 6.43 10.18 4.21
CA LYS A 145 5.25 9.35 4.49
C LYS A 145 4.07 9.74 3.60
N GLN A 146 3.94 11.03 3.32
CA GLN A 146 2.94 11.58 2.41
C GLN A 146 3.03 10.94 1.02
N ARG A 147 4.25 10.83 0.47
CA ARG A 147 4.48 10.24 -0.84
C ARG A 147 4.21 8.74 -0.86
N ILE A 148 4.59 8.02 0.21
CA ILE A 148 4.29 6.59 0.33
C ILE A 148 2.78 6.37 0.29
N LEU A 149 2.00 7.13 1.06
CA LEU A 149 0.55 7.01 1.07
C LEU A 149 -0.10 7.47 -0.25
N GLU A 150 0.40 8.53 -0.87
CA GLU A 150 -0.06 8.97 -2.20
C GLU A 150 0.12 7.86 -3.25
N VAL A 151 1.30 7.23 -3.29
CA VAL A 151 1.58 6.11 -4.20
C VAL A 151 0.69 4.93 -3.85
N TYR A 152 0.52 4.58 -2.57
CA TYR A 152 -0.40 3.53 -2.13
C TYR A 152 -1.81 3.75 -2.68
N LEU A 153 -2.39 4.92 -2.42
CA LEU A 153 -3.75 5.28 -2.80
C LEU A 153 -3.97 5.27 -4.31
N ASN A 154 -2.92 5.48 -5.10
CA ASN A 154 -2.97 5.43 -6.57
C ASN A 154 -2.59 4.07 -7.18
N SER A 155 -2.18 3.10 -6.37
CA SER A 155 -1.63 1.83 -6.85
C SER A 155 -2.35 0.60 -6.31
N VAL A 156 -3.12 0.73 -5.24
CA VAL A 156 -3.92 -0.37 -4.70
C VAL A 156 -5.14 -0.67 -5.57
N GLU A 157 -5.51 -1.95 -5.61
CA GLU A 157 -6.70 -2.48 -6.27
C GLU A 157 -7.90 -2.34 -5.33
N TRP A 158 -8.96 -1.69 -5.79
CA TRP A 158 -10.17 -1.41 -5.01
C TRP A 158 -11.36 -2.28 -5.42
N ASP A 159 -11.32 -2.81 -6.63
CA ASP A 159 -12.23 -3.81 -7.21
C ASP A 159 -11.49 -4.48 -8.39
N GLU A 160 -12.10 -5.47 -9.04
CA GLU A 160 -11.54 -6.16 -10.20
C GLU A 160 -11.16 -5.17 -11.32
N GLY A 161 -9.85 -5.02 -11.58
CA GLY A 161 -9.34 -4.09 -12.60
C GLY A 161 -9.39 -2.61 -12.22
N VAL A 162 -9.86 -2.25 -11.02
CA VAL A 162 -10.01 -0.85 -10.58
C VAL A 162 -8.87 -0.46 -9.66
N PHE A 163 -7.94 0.35 -10.18
CA PHE A 163 -6.72 0.76 -9.49
C PHE A 163 -6.70 2.25 -9.19
N GLY A 164 -6.36 2.57 -7.94
CA GLY A 164 -6.20 3.94 -7.50
C GLY A 164 -7.51 4.63 -7.06
N ALA A 165 -7.36 5.64 -6.20
CA ALA A 165 -8.47 6.29 -5.50
C ALA A 165 -9.49 6.96 -6.44
N GLU A 166 -9.06 7.55 -7.56
CA GLU A 166 -9.98 8.17 -8.52
C GLU A 166 -10.84 7.12 -9.22
N ALA A 167 -10.22 6.05 -9.74
CA ALA A 167 -10.97 4.98 -10.38
C ALA A 167 -11.96 4.34 -9.39
N ALA A 168 -11.53 4.12 -8.14
CA ALA A 168 -12.39 3.57 -7.09
C ALA A 168 -13.58 4.47 -6.73
N ALA A 169 -13.35 5.77 -6.55
CA ALA A 169 -14.40 6.73 -6.23
C ALA A 169 -15.44 6.82 -7.36
N ARG A 170 -14.98 6.78 -8.61
CA ARG A 170 -15.85 6.77 -9.79
C ARG A 170 -16.64 5.48 -9.89
N HIS A 171 -15.97 4.34 -9.75
CA HIS A 171 -16.56 3.01 -9.85
C HIS A 171 -17.62 2.75 -8.78
N HIS A 172 -17.33 3.04 -7.50
CA HIS A 172 -18.26 2.74 -6.42
C HIS A 172 -19.33 3.81 -6.21
N PHE A 173 -19.03 5.09 -6.43
CA PHE A 173 -19.93 6.18 -6.03
C PHE A 173 -20.24 7.18 -7.14
N GLY A 174 -19.63 7.07 -8.33
CA GLY A 174 -19.77 8.06 -9.39
C GLY A 174 -19.12 9.42 -9.08
N LEU A 175 -18.31 9.50 -8.02
CA LEU A 175 -17.68 10.74 -7.54
C LEU A 175 -16.19 10.80 -7.87
N GLY A 176 -15.61 12.00 -7.84
CA GLY A 176 -14.14 12.14 -7.87
C GLY A 176 -13.51 11.82 -6.52
N ALA A 177 -12.24 11.42 -6.50
CA ALA A 177 -11.50 11.06 -5.29
C ALA A 177 -11.44 12.18 -4.24
N ARG A 178 -11.51 13.44 -4.68
CA ARG A 178 -11.56 14.60 -3.77
C ARG A 178 -12.91 14.79 -3.09
N SER A 179 -13.99 14.29 -3.69
CA SER A 179 -15.37 14.60 -3.30
C SER A 179 -16.01 13.50 -2.44
N ILE A 180 -15.30 12.39 -2.19
CA ILE A 180 -15.83 11.32 -1.34
C ILE A 180 -15.93 11.79 0.11
N SER A 181 -17.10 11.52 0.70
CA SER A 181 -17.37 11.80 2.10
C SER A 181 -16.61 10.86 3.02
N ARG A 182 -16.46 11.25 4.29
CA ARG A 182 -15.98 10.39 5.37
C ARG A 182 -16.61 9.01 5.42
N GLN A 183 -17.92 8.90 5.18
CA GLN A 183 -18.60 7.61 5.17
C GLN A 183 -18.14 6.72 4.01
N GLN A 184 -18.05 7.28 2.80
CA GLN A 184 -17.59 6.61 1.59
C GLN A 184 -16.12 6.22 1.69
N ALA A 185 -15.28 7.10 2.22
CA ALA A 185 -13.88 6.84 2.51
C ALA A 185 -13.70 5.64 3.46
N SER A 186 -14.47 5.57 4.55
CA SER A 186 -14.42 4.42 5.46
C SER A 186 -14.91 3.12 4.82
N LEU A 187 -15.87 3.19 3.89
CA LEU A 187 -16.34 2.01 3.13
C LEU A 187 -15.27 1.51 2.15
N LEU A 188 -14.61 2.41 1.43
CA LEU A 188 -13.48 2.06 0.56
C LEU A 188 -12.35 1.41 1.37
N ALA A 189 -11.93 2.02 2.48
CA ALA A 189 -10.89 1.44 3.33
C ALA A 189 -11.30 0.08 3.91
N ALA A 190 -12.60 -0.15 4.15
CA ALA A 190 -13.09 -1.43 4.65
C ALA A 190 -13.00 -2.58 3.63
N VAL A 191 -12.98 -2.29 2.32
CA VAL A 191 -12.91 -3.33 1.28
C VAL A 191 -11.50 -3.76 0.90
N LEU A 192 -10.49 -2.95 1.21
CA LEU A 192 -9.07 -3.20 0.88
C LEU A 192 -8.52 -4.60 1.24
N PRO A 193 -8.94 -5.27 2.34
CA PRO A 193 -8.45 -6.61 2.63
C PRO A 193 -8.89 -7.68 1.60
N ASN A 194 -10.03 -7.46 0.92
CA ASN A 194 -10.54 -8.38 -0.10
C ASN A 194 -11.37 -7.63 -1.16
N PRO A 195 -10.72 -6.79 -1.99
CA PRO A 195 -11.40 -5.82 -2.85
C PRO A 195 -12.22 -6.47 -3.97
N ARG A 196 -11.82 -7.66 -4.45
CA ARG A 196 -12.53 -8.41 -5.51
C ARG A 196 -13.77 -9.15 -5.02
N VAL A 197 -13.99 -9.22 -3.70
CA VAL A 197 -15.13 -9.93 -3.09
C VAL A 197 -16.03 -8.97 -2.32
N TRP A 198 -15.48 -7.89 -1.77
CA TRP A 198 -16.22 -6.94 -0.96
C TRP A 198 -16.50 -5.67 -1.76
N SER A 199 -17.75 -5.20 -1.73
CA SER A 199 -18.15 -3.97 -2.42
C SER A 199 -18.33 -2.81 -1.46
N ALA A 200 -17.72 -1.65 -1.79
CA ALA A 200 -17.90 -0.42 -1.01
C ALA A 200 -19.24 0.26 -1.31
N SER A 201 -19.81 0.05 -2.49
CA SER A 201 -21.11 0.57 -2.91
C SER A 201 -22.28 -0.30 -2.46
N HIS A 202 -22.06 -1.61 -2.32
CA HIS A 202 -23.03 -2.58 -1.82
C HIS A 202 -22.47 -3.33 -0.61
N PRO A 203 -22.23 -2.66 0.54
CA PRO A 203 -21.57 -3.27 1.67
C PRO A 203 -22.46 -4.32 2.34
N THR A 204 -21.88 -5.49 2.59
CA THR A 204 -22.49 -6.47 3.51
C THR A 204 -22.52 -5.92 4.94
N SER A 205 -23.30 -6.55 5.82
CA SER A 205 -23.34 -6.17 7.24
C SER A 205 -21.96 -6.21 7.91
N TYR A 206 -21.08 -7.11 7.47
CA TYR A 206 -19.69 -7.17 7.92
C TYR A 206 -18.88 -5.94 7.47
N VAL A 207 -18.93 -5.60 6.17
CA VAL A 207 -18.21 -4.46 5.60
C VAL A 207 -18.70 -3.15 6.22
N ALA A 208 -20.02 -2.98 6.39
CA ALA A 208 -20.60 -1.80 7.04
C ALA A 208 -20.13 -1.65 8.49
N ARG A 209 -20.06 -2.75 9.26
CA ARG A 209 -19.53 -2.75 10.63
C ARG A 209 -18.06 -2.37 10.68
N ARG A 210 -17.25 -2.94 9.78
CA ARG A 210 -15.82 -2.61 9.64
C ARG A 210 -15.64 -1.13 9.28
N ALA A 211 -16.41 -0.60 8.33
CA ALA A 211 -16.38 0.82 7.98
C ALA A 211 -16.79 1.72 9.15
N GLY A 212 -17.76 1.28 9.97
CA GLY A 212 -18.12 1.96 11.22
C GLY A 212 -16.96 2.01 12.23
N TRP A 213 -16.27 0.89 12.41
CA TRP A 213 -15.06 0.82 13.24
C TRP A 213 -13.96 1.74 12.70
N ILE A 214 -13.65 1.70 11.39
CA ILE A 214 -12.66 2.58 10.76
C ILE A 214 -13.01 4.06 11.01
N ARG A 215 -14.27 4.46 10.81
CA ARG A 215 -14.72 5.84 11.04
C ARG A 215 -14.50 6.30 12.49
N GLN A 216 -14.71 5.41 13.46
CA GLN A 216 -14.41 5.67 14.87
C GLN A 216 -12.90 5.84 15.07
N GLN A 217 -12.08 4.98 14.48
CA GLN A 217 -10.61 5.08 14.56
C GLN A 217 -10.10 6.38 13.93
N MET A 218 -10.67 6.82 12.80
CA MET A 218 -10.35 8.13 12.20
C MET A 218 -10.58 9.28 13.18
N SER A 219 -11.64 9.24 14.00
CA SER A 219 -11.88 10.26 15.03
C SER A 219 -10.84 10.19 16.14
N GLN A 220 -10.43 8.98 16.55
CA GLN A 220 -9.44 8.77 17.60
C GLN A 220 -8.03 9.24 17.19
N LEU A 221 -7.71 9.16 15.90
CA LEU A 221 -6.46 9.69 15.35
C LEU A 221 -6.44 11.22 15.24
N GLY A 222 -7.58 11.91 15.43
CA GLY A 222 -7.68 13.37 15.31
C GLY A 222 -8.17 13.88 13.95
N GLY A 223 -8.69 13.01 13.09
CA GLY A 223 -9.27 13.40 11.80
C GLY A 223 -8.21 13.88 10.79
N ASP A 224 -8.53 14.93 10.04
CA ASP A 224 -7.67 15.55 9.02
C ASP A 224 -6.38 16.16 9.62
N SER A 225 -6.46 16.71 10.84
CA SER A 225 -5.30 17.26 11.55
C SER A 225 -4.16 16.26 11.74
N TYR A 226 -4.46 14.96 11.76
CA TYR A 226 -3.48 13.87 11.79
C TYR A 226 -2.51 13.93 10.60
N LEU A 227 -2.97 14.39 9.44
CA LEU A 227 -2.16 14.46 8.22
C LEU A 227 -1.09 15.56 8.29
N LEU A 228 -1.29 16.59 9.13
CA LEU A 228 -0.32 17.68 9.28
C LEU A 228 1.00 17.20 9.88
N GLY A 229 0.96 16.23 10.79
CA GLY A 229 2.14 15.67 11.46
C GLY A 229 2.78 14.50 10.73
N LEU A 230 2.24 14.06 9.58
CA LEU A 230 2.59 12.77 8.97
C LEU A 230 4.09 12.61 8.66
N ASN A 231 4.77 13.68 8.25
CA ASN A 231 6.20 13.66 7.94
C ASN A 231 7.09 13.97 9.17
N ASP A 232 6.57 14.72 10.13
CA ASP A 232 7.33 15.23 11.29
C ASP A 232 7.33 14.27 12.48
N SER A 233 6.36 13.35 12.52
CA SER A 233 6.20 12.36 13.60
C SER A 233 7.33 11.32 13.64
N ARG A 234 8.18 11.29 12.61
CA ARG A 234 9.19 10.27 12.40
C ARG A 234 10.55 10.75 12.87
N ARG A 235 11.00 10.26 14.03
CA ARG A 235 12.41 10.39 14.41
C ARG A 235 13.25 9.40 13.62
N ALA A 236 14.37 9.87 13.07
CA ALA A 236 15.34 8.98 12.45
C ALA A 236 16.00 8.11 13.54
N PRO A 237 16.09 6.78 13.37
CA PRO A 237 16.72 5.89 14.35
C PRO A 237 18.21 6.20 14.59
N TRP A 238 18.82 6.98 13.68
CA TRP A 238 20.21 7.42 13.73
C TRP A 238 20.36 8.90 14.12
N ALA A 239 19.27 9.57 14.48
CA ALA A 239 19.31 10.93 15.04
C ALA A 239 19.30 10.84 16.56
N GLU A 240 20.43 10.44 17.13
CA GLU A 240 20.80 10.68 18.53
C GLU A 240 22.21 11.29 18.57
#